data_AF-J9WK76-F1
#
_entry.id   AF-J9WK76-F1
#
_cell.length_a   1.000
_cell.length_b   1.000
_cell.length_c   1.000
_cell.angle_alpha   90.00
_cell.angle_beta   90.00
_cell.angle_gamma   90.00
#
_symmetry.space_group_name_H-M   'P 1'
#
loop_
_entity.id
_entity.type
_entity.pdbx_description
1 polymer ?
#
loop_
_entity_poly.entity_id
_entity_poly.type
_entity_poly.pdbx_seq_one_letter_code
_entity_poly.pdbx_strand_id
1 'polypeptide(L)'
;MVLLGYSGLLAAVAGFVNSVALLVWAFPVGNLTALTTKAGMHSTNPLIYQGRMIAAIVFGFLFGAIAAGAVLAAVRTIAGPRHAAVLLAEAALLLAAAGVEHPIGRALLAACACGLQNGMTSNLPGMPIRTTHFTGTITDLGLLLGRSHRHRVDKWKATVLTTTVVLFVGGAAAGVLLGNRIGDHALIPPAVACLALAAVIMLQYRRRGARGAPVAAVVEPA
;
A
#
# COMPACT_ATOMS: atom_id res chain seq x y z
N MET A 1 7.47 5.71 16.43
CA MET A 1 6.40 4.70 16.64
C MET A 1 5.26 4.80 15.63
N VAL A 2 4.60 5.96 15.45
CA VAL A 2 3.46 6.09 14.51
C VAL A 2 3.81 5.71 13.08
N LEU A 3 4.95 6.20 12.56
CA LEU A 3 5.42 5.85 11.21
C LEU A 3 5.65 4.34 11.04
N LEU A 4 6.26 3.69 12.04
CA LEU A 4 6.55 2.26 12.01
C LEU A 4 5.28 1.41 11.96
N GLY A 5 4.29 1.73 12.80
CA GLY A 5 3.00 1.06 12.79
C GLY A 5 2.24 1.28 11.48
N TYR A 6 2.25 2.51 10.97
CA TYR A 6 1.64 2.87 9.69
C TYR A 6 2.27 2.12 8.52
N SER A 7 3.59 2.19 8.37
CA SER A 7 4.32 1.51 7.28
C SER A 7 4.21 -0.01 7.41
N GLY A 8 4.25 -0.53 8.64
CA GLY A 8 4.12 -1.95 8.91
C GLY A 8 2.75 -2.51 8.53
N LEU A 9 1.68 -1.82 8.92
CA LEU A 9 0.31 -2.22 8.56
C LEU A 9 0.11 -2.22 7.04
N LEU A 10 0.57 -1.17 6.35
CA LEU A 10 0.46 -1.10 4.90
C LEU A 10 1.34 -2.14 4.19
N ALA A 11 2.49 -2.49 4.76
CA ALA A 11 3.30 -3.60 4.27
C ALA A 11 2.55 -4.94 4.38
N ALA A 12 1.85 -5.18 5.50
CA ALA A 12 0.99 -6.35 5.65
C ALA A 12 -0.16 -6.38 4.64
N VAL A 13 -0.86 -5.24 4.45
CA VAL A 13 -1.92 -5.12 3.45
C VAL A 13 -1.39 -5.40 2.04
N ALA A 14 -0.24 -4.84 1.67
CA ALA A 14 0.40 -5.08 0.38
C ALA A 14 0.72 -6.57 0.16
N GLY A 15 1.33 -7.22 1.16
CA GLY A 15 1.65 -8.64 1.10
C GLY A 15 0.38 -9.50 0.95
N PHE A 16 -0.63 -9.18 1.74
CA PHE A 16 -1.93 -9.85 1.72
C PHE A 16 -2.57 -9.77 0.34
N VAL A 17 -2.84 -8.56 -0.17
CA VAL A 17 -3.51 -8.34 -1.46
C VAL A 17 -2.73 -8.98 -2.60
N ASN A 18 -1.40 -8.82 -2.62
CA ASN A 18 -0.56 -9.38 -3.68
C ASN A 18 -0.58 -10.93 -3.67
N SER A 19 -0.60 -11.54 -2.49
CA SER A 19 -0.68 -13.01 -2.36
C SER A 19 -2.04 -13.58 -2.75
N VAL A 20 -3.14 -12.90 -2.39
CA VAL A 20 -4.50 -13.27 -2.82
C VAL A 20 -4.61 -13.19 -4.34
N ALA A 21 -4.14 -12.10 -4.94
CA ALA A 21 -4.15 -11.95 -6.39
C ALA A 21 -3.34 -13.05 -7.10
N LEU A 22 -2.16 -13.38 -6.57
CA LEU A 22 -1.35 -14.45 -7.13
C LEU A 22 -2.02 -15.82 -6.98
N LEU A 23 -2.62 -16.11 -5.82
CA LEU A 23 -3.28 -17.38 -5.54
C LEU A 23 -4.57 -17.56 -6.37
N VAL A 24 -5.44 -16.56 -6.36
CA VAL A 24 -6.79 -16.64 -6.93
C VAL A 24 -6.77 -16.34 -8.43
N TRP A 25 -5.87 -15.48 -8.91
CA TRP A 25 -5.84 -15.03 -10.31
C TRP A 25 -4.61 -15.48 -11.08
N ALA A 26 -3.62 -16.11 -10.43
CA ALA A 26 -2.32 -16.46 -11.01
C ALA A 26 -1.50 -15.24 -11.51
N PHE A 27 -1.87 -14.02 -11.12
CA PHE A 27 -1.18 -12.78 -11.47
C PHE A 27 -0.99 -11.90 -10.23
N PRO A 28 0.24 -11.51 -9.89
CA PRO A 28 0.47 -10.56 -8.81
C PRO A 28 0.07 -9.15 -9.26
N VAL A 29 -0.52 -8.36 -8.36
CA VAL A 29 -0.90 -6.96 -8.63
C VAL A 29 0.03 -5.93 -8.00
N GLY A 30 0.88 -6.35 -7.04
CA GLY A 30 1.88 -5.51 -6.39
C GLY A 30 3.31 -5.73 -6.89
N ASN A 31 3.61 -6.89 -7.50
CA ASN A 31 4.93 -7.25 -8.01
C ASN A 31 4.99 -7.13 -9.54
N LEU A 32 5.13 -5.90 -10.02
CA LEU A 32 5.17 -5.62 -11.47
C LEU A 32 6.39 -6.25 -12.17
N THR A 33 7.53 -6.40 -11.49
CA THR A 33 8.71 -7.05 -12.10
C THR A 33 8.42 -8.50 -12.46
N ALA A 34 7.85 -9.28 -11.54
CA ALA A 34 7.47 -10.66 -11.83
C ALA A 34 6.39 -10.73 -12.92
N LEU A 35 5.43 -9.80 -12.90
CA LEU A 35 4.36 -9.72 -13.88
C LEU A 35 4.89 -9.42 -15.29
N THR A 36 5.79 -8.45 -15.46
CA THR A 36 6.34 -8.08 -16.76
C THR A 36 7.28 -9.15 -17.32
N THR A 37 8.01 -9.89 -16.47
CA THR A 37 8.73 -11.09 -16.91
C THR A 37 7.77 -12.13 -17.51
N LYS A 38 6.61 -12.35 -16.88
CA LYS A 38 5.55 -13.22 -17.42
C LYS A 38 4.98 -12.68 -18.74
N ALA A 39 5.03 -11.38 -18.99
CA ALA A 39 4.61 -10.77 -20.27
C ALA A 39 5.53 -11.18 -21.42
N GLY A 40 6.85 -11.20 -21.18
CA GLY A 40 7.85 -11.61 -22.17
C GLY A 40 7.65 -13.06 -22.64
N MET A 41 7.18 -13.94 -21.76
CA MET A 41 6.86 -15.34 -22.13
C MET A 41 5.67 -15.46 -23.10
N HIS A 42 4.83 -14.42 -23.17
CA HIS A 42 3.64 -14.39 -24.03
C HIS A 42 3.77 -13.37 -25.18
N SER A 43 4.99 -12.83 -25.41
CA SER A 43 5.22 -11.77 -26.40
C SER A 43 4.96 -12.19 -27.84
N THR A 44 4.96 -13.50 -28.11
CA THR A 44 4.65 -14.06 -29.43
C THR A 44 3.16 -13.87 -29.81
N ASN A 45 2.28 -13.60 -28.84
CA ASN A 45 0.86 -13.28 -29.09
C ASN A 45 0.25 -12.39 -27.98
N PRO A 46 0.52 -11.07 -27.95
CA PRO A 46 0.09 -10.17 -26.87
C PRO A 46 -1.43 -10.00 -26.73
N LEU A 47 -2.20 -10.35 -27.77
CA LEU A 47 -3.65 -10.19 -27.83
C LEU A 47 -4.42 -11.30 -27.08
N ILE A 48 -3.74 -12.36 -26.63
CA ILE A 48 -4.35 -13.40 -25.81
C ILE A 48 -4.72 -12.85 -24.43
N TYR A 49 -5.67 -13.51 -23.77
CA TYR A 49 -6.22 -13.13 -22.46
C TYR A 49 -5.16 -12.69 -21.43
N GLN A 50 -4.02 -13.38 -21.38
CA GLN A 50 -2.93 -13.09 -20.43
C GLN A 50 -2.25 -11.75 -20.71
N GLY A 51 -2.09 -11.34 -21.97
CA GLY A 51 -1.53 -10.02 -22.31
C GLY A 51 -2.46 -8.88 -21.90
N ARG A 52 -3.78 -9.05 -22.11
CA ARG A 52 -4.80 -8.09 -21.64
C ARG A 52 -4.81 -7.96 -20.11
N MET A 53 -4.68 -9.08 -19.39
CA MET A 53 -4.60 -9.10 -17.93
C MET A 53 -3.37 -8.33 -17.42
N ILE A 54 -2.20 -8.60 -18.01
CA ILE A 54 -0.95 -7.91 -17.65
C ILE A 54 -1.05 -6.42 -17.92
N ALA A 55 -1.54 -6.02 -19.10
CA ALA A 55 -1.74 -4.62 -19.44
C ALA A 55 -2.67 -3.93 -18.44
N ALA A 56 -3.81 -4.55 -18.10
CA ALA A 56 -4.76 -4.01 -17.15
C ALA A 56 -4.15 -3.80 -15.74
N ILE A 57 -3.32 -4.74 -15.27
CA ILE A 57 -2.63 -4.60 -13.98
C ILE A 57 -1.60 -3.48 -14.04
N VAL A 58 -0.77 -3.40 -15.09
CA VAL A 58 0.25 -2.35 -15.24
C VAL A 58 -0.40 -0.96 -15.30
N PHE A 59 -1.43 -0.80 -16.14
CA PHE A 59 -2.15 0.48 -16.25
C PHE A 59 -2.91 0.84 -14.99
N GLY A 60 -3.59 -0.13 -14.35
CA GLY A 60 -4.26 0.07 -13.07
C GLY A 60 -3.29 0.58 -12.02
N PHE A 61 -2.16 -0.12 -11.83
CA PHE A 61 -1.13 0.28 -10.87
C PHE A 61 -0.57 1.67 -11.17
N LEU A 62 -0.24 1.96 -12.43
CA LEU A 62 0.27 3.27 -12.84
C LEU A 62 -0.74 4.38 -12.54
N PHE A 63 -2.01 4.17 -12.90
CA PHE A 63 -3.08 5.13 -12.64
C PHE A 63 -3.25 5.40 -11.14
N GLY A 64 -3.24 4.36 -10.31
CA GLY A 64 -3.28 4.50 -8.85
C GLY A 64 -2.10 5.30 -8.32
N ALA A 65 -0.89 5.03 -8.80
CA ALA A 65 0.31 5.76 -8.39
C ALA A 65 0.25 7.25 -8.81
N ILE A 66 -0.22 7.55 -10.02
CA ILE A 66 -0.45 8.92 -10.50
C ILE A 66 -1.47 9.64 -9.61
N ALA A 67 -2.59 8.99 -9.29
CA ALA A 67 -3.63 9.56 -8.44
C ALA A 67 -3.12 9.86 -7.02
N ALA A 68 -2.37 8.95 -6.40
CA ALA A 68 -1.74 9.20 -5.11
C ALA A 68 -0.76 10.38 -5.18
N GLY A 69 0.06 10.44 -6.24
CA GLY A 69 0.97 11.55 -6.49
C GLY A 69 0.24 12.89 -6.61
N ALA A 70 -0.86 12.95 -7.35
CA ALA A 70 -1.67 14.15 -7.53
C ALA A 70 -2.31 14.62 -6.20
N VAL A 71 -2.87 13.71 -5.42
CA VAL A 71 -3.50 14.02 -4.12
C VAL A 71 -2.46 14.48 -3.09
N LEU A 72 -1.25 13.90 -3.12
CA LEU A 72 -0.21 14.13 -2.12
C LEU A 72 0.89 15.11 -2.54
N ALA A 73 0.81 15.71 -3.73
CA ALA A 73 1.88 16.54 -4.32
C ALA A 73 2.43 17.65 -3.39
N ALA A 74 1.57 18.28 -2.58
CA ALA A 74 1.95 19.36 -1.66
C ALA A 74 2.04 18.93 -0.18
N VAL A 75 1.94 17.63 0.12
CA VAL A 75 1.81 17.14 1.49
C VAL A 75 3.18 16.85 2.09
N ARG A 76 3.42 17.35 3.30
CA ARG A 76 4.64 17.08 4.09
C ARG A 76 4.36 16.34 5.40
N THR A 77 3.13 15.85 5.60
CA THR A 77 2.70 15.22 6.85
C THR A 77 1.96 13.91 6.59
N ILE A 78 2.23 12.91 7.44
CA ILE A 78 1.75 11.52 7.30
C ILE A 78 0.33 11.34 7.90
N ALA A 79 -0.10 12.32 8.71
CA ALA A 79 -1.35 12.26 9.49
C ALA A 79 -2.27 13.43 9.14
N GLY A 80 -2.61 13.55 7.85
CA GLY A 80 -3.49 14.58 7.33
C GLY A 80 -4.68 14.00 6.55
N PRO A 81 -5.72 14.81 6.30
CA PRO A 81 -6.94 14.37 5.62
C PRO A 81 -6.68 13.80 4.22
N ARG A 82 -5.61 14.25 3.54
CA ARG A 82 -5.23 13.73 2.21
C ARG A 82 -4.73 12.29 2.25
N HIS A 83 -3.98 11.88 3.29
CA HIS A 83 -3.60 10.47 3.46
C HIS A 83 -4.82 9.60 3.78
N ALA A 84 -5.74 10.11 4.60
CA ALA A 84 -7.01 9.42 4.85
C ALA A 84 -7.84 9.28 3.56
N ALA A 85 -7.89 10.30 2.70
CA ALA A 85 -8.58 10.24 1.42
C ALA A 85 -8.00 9.14 0.50
N VAL A 86 -6.66 9.02 0.42
CA VAL A 86 -6.03 7.94 -0.37
C VAL A 86 -6.37 6.56 0.20
N LEU A 87 -6.35 6.39 1.52
CA LEU A 87 -6.75 5.13 2.18
C LEU A 87 -8.22 4.77 1.96
N LEU A 88 -9.12 5.77 1.96
CA LEU A 88 -10.54 5.57 1.65
C LEU A 88 -10.73 5.13 0.19
N ALA A 89 -10.01 5.77 -0.75
CA ALA A 89 -10.04 5.40 -2.16
C ALA A 89 -9.49 3.99 -2.37
N GLU A 90 -8.38 3.64 -1.70
CA GLU A 90 -7.81 2.29 -1.72
C GLU A 90 -8.83 1.25 -1.22
N ALA A 91 -9.46 1.49 -0.07
CA ALA A 91 -10.48 0.59 0.46
C ALA A 91 -11.67 0.43 -0.49
N ALA A 92 -12.17 1.53 -1.09
CA ALA A 92 -13.26 1.48 -2.04
C ALA A 92 -12.91 0.64 -3.28
N LEU A 93 -11.68 0.78 -3.80
CA LEU A 93 -11.20 -0.01 -4.94
C LEU A 93 -11.05 -1.50 -4.59
N LEU A 94 -10.58 -1.83 -3.38
CA LEU A 94 -10.48 -3.22 -2.92
C LEU A 94 -11.86 -3.86 -2.73
N LEU A 95 -12.83 -3.13 -2.18
CA LEU A 95 -14.22 -3.60 -2.08
C LEU A 95 -14.86 -3.77 -3.45
N ALA A 96 -14.64 -2.83 -4.36
CA ALA A 96 -15.11 -2.96 -5.75
C ALA A 96 -14.48 -4.17 -6.44
N ALA A 97 -13.17 -4.37 -6.29
CA ALA A 97 -12.48 -5.55 -6.82
C ALA A 97 -13.05 -6.86 -6.26
N ALA A 98 -13.43 -6.90 -4.98
CA ALA A 98 -14.04 -8.07 -4.35
C ALA A 98 -15.44 -8.41 -4.90
N GLY A 99 -16.16 -7.43 -5.46
CA GLY A 99 -17.53 -7.58 -5.98
C GLY A 99 -17.63 -7.65 -7.51
N VAL A 100 -16.56 -7.33 -8.25
CA VAL A 100 -16.56 -7.38 -9.72
C VAL A 100 -16.31 -8.80 -10.22
N GLU A 101 -17.24 -9.31 -11.03
CA GLU A 101 -17.13 -10.64 -11.65
C GLU A 101 -16.11 -10.67 -12.80
N HIS A 102 -15.99 -9.59 -13.56
CA HIS A 102 -15.12 -9.55 -14.74
C HIS A 102 -13.63 -9.59 -14.32
N PRO A 103 -12.86 -10.66 -14.66
CA PRO A 103 -11.52 -10.89 -14.10
C PRO A 103 -10.52 -9.76 -14.35
N ILE A 104 -10.53 -9.20 -15.57
CA ILE A 104 -9.63 -8.10 -15.94
C ILE A 104 -10.01 -6.81 -15.19
N GLY A 105 -11.31 -6.58 -15.01
CA GLY A 105 -11.80 -5.39 -14.30
C GLY A 105 -11.41 -5.45 -12.83
N ARG A 106 -11.62 -6.62 -12.21
CA ARG A 106 -11.20 -6.92 -10.83
C ARG A 106 -9.70 -6.69 -10.62
N ALA A 107 -8.86 -7.25 -11.49
CA ALA A 107 -7.41 -7.11 -11.37
C ALA A 107 -6.93 -5.67 -11.60
N LEU A 108 -7.56 -4.93 -12.51
CA LEU A 108 -7.29 -3.51 -12.73
C LEU A 108 -7.58 -2.68 -11.47
N LEU A 109 -8.73 -2.91 -10.83
CA LEU A 109 -9.14 -2.21 -9.60
C LEU A 109 -8.18 -2.53 -8.44
N ALA A 110 -7.85 -3.80 -8.22
CA ALA A 110 -6.91 -4.21 -7.19
C ALA A 110 -5.49 -3.68 -7.44
N ALA A 111 -5.04 -3.66 -8.70
CA ALA A 111 -3.76 -3.07 -9.07
C ALA A 111 -3.74 -1.55 -8.84
N CYS A 112 -4.84 -0.86 -9.15
CA CYS A 112 -5.01 0.56 -8.85
C CYS A 112 -4.92 0.85 -7.35
N ALA A 113 -5.57 0.03 -6.51
CA ALA A 113 -5.44 0.11 -5.06
C ALA A 113 -3.97 -0.05 -4.60
N CYS A 114 -3.26 -1.07 -5.10
CA CYS A 114 -1.83 -1.24 -4.81
C CYS A 114 -0.95 -0.08 -5.29
N GLY A 115 -1.30 0.50 -6.45
CA GLY A 115 -0.64 1.69 -7.00
C GLY A 115 -0.81 2.92 -6.09
N LEU A 116 -2.04 3.17 -5.62
CA LEU A 116 -2.34 4.22 -4.66
C LEU A 116 -1.53 4.04 -3.36
N GLN A 117 -1.54 2.82 -2.80
CA GLN A 117 -0.83 2.53 -1.56
C GLN A 117 0.67 2.80 -1.70
N ASN A 118 1.28 2.30 -2.78
CA ASN A 118 2.71 2.51 -3.01
C ASN A 118 3.06 3.96 -3.30
N GLY A 119 2.20 4.70 -4.02
CA GLY A 119 2.37 6.13 -4.23
C GLY A 119 2.32 6.90 -2.91
N MET A 120 1.36 6.56 -2.04
CA MET A 120 1.19 7.15 -0.72
C MET A 120 2.38 6.89 0.20
N THR A 121 2.84 5.64 0.32
CA THR A 121 3.98 5.30 1.17
C THR A 121 5.31 5.83 0.62
N SER A 122 5.41 6.04 -0.70
CA SER A 122 6.57 6.69 -1.31
C SER A 122 6.63 8.19 -1.04
N ASN A 123 5.52 8.82 -0.65
CA ASN A 123 5.45 10.23 -0.28
C ASN A 123 5.81 10.49 1.19
N LEU A 124 6.18 9.46 1.96
CA LEU A 124 6.53 9.59 3.37
C LEU A 124 7.77 10.50 3.56
N PRO A 125 7.66 11.60 4.35
CA PRO A 125 8.76 12.53 4.57
C PRO A 125 10.00 11.85 5.16
N GLY A 126 11.15 12.05 4.53
CA GLY A 126 12.45 11.58 5.03
C GLY A 126 12.71 10.07 4.89
N MET A 127 11.68 9.26 4.61
CA MET A 127 11.85 7.83 4.38
C MET A 127 10.78 7.29 3.42
N PRO A 128 10.95 7.45 2.09
CA PRO A 128 10.08 6.83 1.11
C PRO A 128 10.12 5.30 1.24
N ILE A 129 8.95 4.67 1.40
CA ILE A 129 8.82 3.21 1.49
C ILE A 129 7.93 2.74 0.35
N ARG A 130 8.37 1.73 -0.40
CA ARG A 130 7.57 1.05 -1.43
C ARG A 130 7.20 -0.33 -0.91
N THR A 131 6.00 -0.47 -0.38
CA THR A 131 5.56 -1.68 0.34
C THR A 131 5.65 -2.97 -0.49
N THR A 132 5.49 -2.88 -1.82
CA THR A 132 5.61 -4.04 -2.71
C THR A 132 6.98 -4.20 -3.37
N HIS A 133 7.91 -3.26 -3.17
CA HIS A 133 9.27 -3.33 -3.72
C HIS A 133 10.16 -4.22 -2.84
N PHE A 134 9.76 -5.49 -2.69
CA PHE A 134 10.35 -6.42 -1.75
C PHE A 134 11.84 -6.66 -2.00
N THR A 135 12.22 -6.91 -3.26
CA THR A 135 13.63 -7.11 -3.66
C THR A 135 14.53 -5.92 -3.32
N GLY A 136 14.04 -4.69 -3.55
CA GLY A 136 14.76 -3.48 -3.16
C GLY A 136 14.90 -3.35 -1.65
N THR A 137 13.84 -3.66 -0.90
CA THR A 137 13.83 -3.62 0.58
C THR A 137 14.85 -4.62 1.17
N ILE A 138 14.89 -5.83 0.63
CA ILE A 138 15.88 -6.85 1.03
C ILE A 138 17.30 -6.41 0.70
N THR A 139 17.53 -5.87 -0.49
CA THR A 139 18.86 -5.34 -0.90
C THR A 139 19.33 -4.23 0.04
N ASP A 140 18.46 -3.26 0.35
CA ASP A 140 18.79 -2.16 1.26
C ASP A 140 19.12 -2.65 2.67
N LEU A 141 18.36 -3.63 3.18
CA LEU A 141 18.62 -4.23 4.48
C LEU A 141 19.96 -5.00 4.47
N GLY A 142 20.22 -5.78 3.41
CA GLY A 142 21.48 -6.49 3.21
C GLY A 142 22.68 -5.55 3.16
N LEU A 143 22.56 -4.41 2.48
CA LEU A 143 23.61 -3.38 2.44
C LEU A 143 23.85 -2.72 3.81
N LEU A 144 22.79 -2.44 4.57
CA LEU A 144 22.92 -1.90 5.94
C LEU A 144 23.65 -2.88 6.86
N LEU A 145 23.31 -4.17 6.79
CA LEU A 145 23.95 -5.22 7.58
C LEU A 145 25.39 -5.46 7.12
N GLY A 146 25.64 -5.54 5.81
CA GLY A 146 26.99 -5.79 5.27
C GLY A 146 27.97 -4.65 5.54
N ARG A 147 27.48 -3.40 5.58
CA ARG A 147 28.30 -2.23 5.92
C ARG A 147 28.52 -2.03 7.42
N SER A 148 27.86 -2.81 8.28
CA SER A 148 27.90 -2.65 9.73
C SER A 148 29.31 -2.78 10.33
N HIS A 149 30.20 -3.52 9.67
CA HIS A 149 31.61 -3.67 10.08
C HIS A 149 32.46 -2.43 9.78
N ARG A 150 32.08 -1.56 8.83
CA ARG A 150 32.82 -0.33 8.48
C ARG A 150 32.13 0.95 8.95
N HIS A 151 30.80 0.93 9.09
CA HIS A 151 30.01 2.12 9.37
C HIS A 151 28.96 1.84 10.44
N ARG A 152 28.60 2.86 11.22
CA ARG A 152 27.47 2.76 12.16
C ARG A 152 26.18 2.49 11.39
N VAL A 153 25.48 1.42 11.74
CA VAL A 153 24.19 1.07 11.15
C VAL A 153 23.15 2.09 11.55
N ASP A 154 22.41 2.62 10.58
CA ASP A 154 21.16 3.33 10.84
C ASP A 154 20.11 2.33 11.37
N LYS A 155 20.05 2.23 12.70
CA LYS A 155 19.15 1.31 13.40
C LYS A 155 17.68 1.61 13.09
N TRP A 156 17.33 2.88 12.87
CA TRP A 156 15.96 3.26 12.56
C TRP A 156 15.56 2.76 11.17
N LYS A 157 16.39 3.04 10.16
CA LYS A 157 16.16 2.53 8.80
C LYS A 157 16.10 1.00 8.78
N ALA A 158 17.02 0.33 9.46
CA ALA A 158 17.03 -1.13 9.57
C ALA A 158 15.74 -1.67 10.22
N THR A 159 15.25 -1.02 11.28
CA THR A 159 14.00 -1.41 11.98
C THR A 159 12.80 -1.30 11.05
N VAL A 160 12.67 -0.19 10.32
CA VAL A 160 11.54 0.03 9.40
C VAL A 160 11.58 -0.96 8.24
N LEU A 161 12.74 -1.20 7.63
CA LEU A 161 12.88 -2.17 6.53
C LEU A 161 12.60 -3.59 7.00
N THR A 162 13.14 -3.99 8.15
CA THR A 162 12.88 -5.32 8.75
C THR A 162 11.39 -5.50 9.06
N THR A 163 10.76 -4.49 9.67
CA THR A 163 9.33 -4.50 9.95
C THR A 163 8.50 -4.61 8.68
N THR A 164 8.88 -3.88 7.63
CA THR A 164 8.23 -3.94 6.30
C THR A 164 8.32 -5.35 5.72
N VAL A 165 9.50 -5.98 5.75
CA VAL A 165 9.71 -7.36 5.25
C VAL A 165 8.88 -8.35 6.04
N VAL A 166 9.00 -8.36 7.37
CA VAL A 166 8.32 -9.33 8.24
C VAL A 166 6.80 -9.20 8.10
N LEU A 167 6.27 -7.99 8.12
CA LEU A 167 4.83 -7.79 8.03
C LEU A 167 4.30 -8.02 6.61
N PHE A 168 5.06 -7.73 5.56
CA PHE A 168 4.71 -8.14 4.20
C PHE A 168 4.58 -9.66 4.08
N VAL A 169 5.56 -10.40 4.59
CA VAL A 169 5.53 -11.88 4.58
C VAL A 169 4.37 -12.41 5.44
N GLY A 170 4.15 -11.86 6.63
CA GLY A 170 3.03 -12.24 7.49
C GLY A 170 1.67 -11.95 6.85
N GLY A 171 1.52 -10.79 6.22
CA GLY A 171 0.34 -10.42 5.44
C GLY A 171 0.12 -11.36 4.26
N ALA A 172 1.18 -11.71 3.51
CA ALA A 172 1.10 -12.67 2.42
C ALA A 172 0.68 -14.07 2.89
N ALA A 173 1.21 -14.55 4.01
CA ALA A 173 0.77 -15.81 4.60
C ALA A 173 -0.72 -15.78 4.97
N ALA A 174 -1.17 -14.72 5.65
CA ALA A 174 -2.58 -14.54 5.98
C ALA A 174 -3.48 -14.45 4.72
N GLY A 175 -2.99 -13.78 3.67
CA GLY A 175 -3.69 -13.65 2.40
C GLY A 175 -3.87 -14.99 1.69
N VAL A 176 -2.85 -15.84 1.64
CA VAL A 176 -2.97 -17.20 1.10
C VAL A 176 -3.97 -18.03 1.89
N LEU A 177 -3.88 -18.00 3.23
CA LEU A 177 -4.76 -18.78 4.11
C LEU A 177 -6.22 -18.40 3.92
N LEU A 178 -6.53 -17.10 3.83
CA LEU A 178 -7.90 -16.64 3.66
C LEU A 178 -8.38 -16.74 2.21
N GLY A 179 -7.53 -16.42 1.24
CA GLY A 179 -7.82 -16.52 -0.19
C GLY A 179 -8.21 -17.95 -0.61
N ASN A 180 -7.56 -18.96 -0.03
CA ASN A 180 -7.93 -20.37 -0.25
C ASN A 180 -9.35 -20.72 0.23
N ARG A 181 -9.92 -19.95 1.17
CA ARG A 181 -11.24 -20.24 1.75
C ARG A 181 -12.36 -19.45 1.08
N ILE A 182 -12.10 -18.17 0.74
CA ILE A 182 -13.16 -17.24 0.32
C ILE A 182 -12.87 -16.52 -1.01
N GLY A 183 -11.80 -16.92 -1.72
CA GLY A 183 -11.47 -16.38 -3.05
C GLY A 183 -11.32 -14.86 -3.05
N ASP A 184 -12.04 -14.20 -3.97
CA ASP A 184 -11.98 -12.75 -4.18
C ASP A 184 -12.42 -11.93 -2.97
N HIS A 185 -13.33 -12.47 -2.14
CA HIS A 185 -13.79 -11.81 -0.92
C HIS A 185 -12.68 -11.65 0.13
N ALA A 186 -11.54 -12.31 -0.04
CA ALA A 186 -10.36 -12.08 0.79
C ALA A 186 -9.82 -10.64 0.66
N LEU A 187 -10.25 -9.85 -0.33
CA LEU A 187 -9.90 -8.43 -0.41
C LEU A 187 -10.68 -7.54 0.59
N ILE A 188 -11.71 -8.06 1.28
CA ILE A 188 -12.50 -7.29 2.25
C ILE A 188 -11.68 -6.94 3.51
N PRO A 189 -10.97 -7.88 4.18
CA PRO A 189 -10.11 -7.55 5.33
C PRO A 189 -9.08 -6.43 5.10
N PRO A 190 -8.27 -6.42 4.01
CA PRO A 190 -7.37 -5.30 3.76
C PRO A 190 -8.12 -3.99 3.52
N ALA A 191 -9.29 -4.01 2.86
CA ALA A 191 -10.12 -2.81 2.72
C ALA A 191 -10.59 -2.27 4.09
N VAL A 192 -11.04 -3.15 4.99
CA VAL A 192 -11.43 -2.77 6.36
C VAL A 192 -10.25 -2.20 7.13
N ALA A 193 -9.05 -2.77 6.99
CA ALA A 193 -7.84 -2.24 7.61
C ALA A 193 -7.52 -0.81 7.12
N CYS A 194 -7.65 -0.55 5.81
CA CYS A 194 -7.46 0.79 5.24
C CYS A 194 -8.53 1.79 5.73
N LEU A 195 -9.80 1.37 5.82
CA LEU A 195 -10.88 2.20 6.40
C LEU A 195 -10.62 2.54 7.87
N ALA A 196 -10.22 1.54 8.67
CA ALA A 196 -9.91 1.74 10.09
C ALA A 196 -8.73 2.71 10.26
N LEU A 197 -7.68 2.56 9.45
CA LEU A 197 -6.52 3.45 9.48
C LEU A 197 -6.90 4.89 9.06
N ALA A 198 -7.72 5.05 8.03
CA ALA A 198 -8.24 6.35 7.60
C ALA A 198 -9.04 7.04 8.71
N ALA A 199 -9.92 6.28 9.39
CA ALA A 199 -10.72 6.78 10.51
C ALA A 199 -9.82 7.23 11.68
N VAL A 200 -8.81 6.43 12.03
CA VAL A 200 -7.83 6.79 13.08
C VAL A 200 -7.09 8.09 12.72
N ILE A 201 -6.63 8.23 11.47
CA ILE A 201 -5.95 9.45 11.01
C ILE A 201 -6.87 10.67 11.13
N MET A 202 -8.12 10.55 10.67
CA MET A 202 -9.09 11.65 10.76
C MET A 202 -9.44 12.01 12.21
N LEU A 203 -9.61 11.03 13.10
CA LEU A 203 -9.86 11.27 14.52
C LEU A 203 -8.68 11.98 15.19
N GLN A 204 -7.46 11.55 14.90
CA GLN A 204 -6.25 12.20 15.42
C GLN A 204 -6.11 13.63 14.88
N TYR A 205 -6.42 13.86 13.60
CA TYR A 205 -6.40 15.18 13.00
C TYR A 205 -7.42 16.13 13.67
N ARG A 206 -8.67 15.68 13.87
CA ARG A 206 -9.72 16.45 14.57
C ARG A 206 -9.32 16.78 16.01
N ARG A 207 -8.75 15.82 16.75
CA ARG A 207 -8.28 16.02 18.13
C ARG A 207 -7.15 17.04 18.22
N ARG A 208 -6.23 17.08 17.24
CA ARG A 208 -5.16 18.08 17.18
C ARG A 208 -5.70 19.47 16.87
N GLY A 209 -6.67 19.59 15.96
CA GLY A 209 -7.37 20.84 15.68
C GLY A 209 -8.12 21.39 16.91
N ALA A 210 -8.80 20.53 17.66
CA ALA A 210 -9.52 20.92 18.88
C ALA A 210 -8.60 21.38 20.02
N ARG A 211 -7.40 20.81 20.14
CA ARG A 211 -6.39 21.20 21.15
C ARG A 211 -5.62 22.47 20.80
N GLY A 212 -5.67 22.91 19.54
CA GLY A 212 -5.02 24.13 19.05
C GLY A 212 -5.94 25.34 18.98
N ALA A 213 -7.22 25.22 19.35
CA ALA A 213 -8.13 26.35 19.41
C ALA A 213 -7.82 27.22 20.65
N PRO A 214 -7.55 28.53 20.51
CA PRO A 214 -7.32 29.39 21.66
C PRO A 214 -8.59 29.43 22.53
N VAL A 215 -8.41 29.29 23.85
CA VAL A 215 -9.45 29.56 24.84
C VAL A 215 -9.94 30.98 24.60
N ALA A 216 -11.22 31.14 24.25
CA ALA A 216 -11.84 32.44 24.04
C ALA A 216 -11.58 33.30 25.28
N ALA A 217 -10.87 34.42 25.09
CA ALA A 217 -10.69 35.42 26.13
C ALA A 217 -12.08 35.90 26.55
N VAL A 218 -12.41 35.68 27.82
CA VAL A 218 -13.58 36.27 28.48
C VAL A 218 -13.38 37.77 28.43
N VAL A 219 -14.20 38.45 27.61
CA VAL A 219 -14.31 39.91 27.65
C VAL A 219 -15.24 40.23 28.81
N GLU A 220 -14.68 40.74 29.91
CA GLU A 220 -15.47 41.37 30.98
C GLU A 220 -16.08 42.68 30.47
N PRO A 221 -17.35 42.97 30.82
CA PRO A 221 -18.00 44.22 30.45
C PRO A 221 -17.52 45.36 31.36
N ALA A 222 -17.24 46.52 30.77
CA ALA A 222 -17.13 47.81 31.45
C ALA A 222 -18.32 48.70 31.05
#